data_AF-A0A2U8WNB4-F1
#
_entry.id   AF-A0A2U8WNB4-F1
#
_cell.length_a   1.000
_cell.length_b   1.000
_cell.length_c   1.000
_cell.angle_alpha   90.00
_cell.angle_beta   90.00
_cell.angle_gamma   90.00
#
_symmetry.space_group_name_H-M   'P 1'
#
loop_
_entity.id
_entity.type
_entity.pdbx_description
1 polymer ?
#
loop_
_entity_poly.entity_id
_entity_poly.type
_entity_poly.pdbx_seq_one_letter_code
_entity_poly.pdbx_strand_id
1 'polypeptide(L)'
;MISLFGRAPAAPTGLTAADLLGGFESLGDNCEFGIAQRYAGIDPLGLFRLSSAPLADLTHAVETRFAQYGGPDDIEVRVGAGGYLFCHSRRYAFAYHTGDTVPRVRPADILDREIRRVGYLKERLLADLAEGEKILVRKGPPGETEAGVRRLLAGLRAIGPVTLLRVCEAGALAPGRVAWRGEGLMQGAMPHFAPYAAATDADLEGWLAVCGRAYALRNSLVEPPSLAPAGPPLFAMPETTRHALPAAAPGPGVLTGARPVAGLRPNRLHTVAAEIRLPESFSGTRAALAFVDAAPHARREADPACRGTWQTVYTATRTRKRQSEAEVGLMLAGPAGTAVETRNWRVTEGCLPGVG
;
A
#
# COMPACT_ATOMS: atom_id res chain seq x y z
N MET A 1 -34.03 -26.79 -21.66
CA MET A 1 -33.30 -25.50 -21.63
C MET A 1 -33.09 -25.12 -20.18
N ILE A 2 -31.90 -25.36 -19.62
CA ILE A 2 -31.55 -24.93 -18.26
C ILE A 2 -31.00 -23.51 -18.37
N SER A 3 -31.70 -22.54 -17.79
CA SER A 3 -31.23 -21.16 -17.68
C SER A 3 -30.02 -21.14 -16.74
N LEU A 4 -28.82 -21.08 -17.31
CA LEU A 4 -27.54 -21.03 -16.59
C LEU A 4 -27.08 -19.59 -16.28
N PHE A 5 -28.00 -18.62 -16.23
CA PHE A 5 -27.66 -17.27 -15.78
C PHE A 5 -27.94 -17.15 -14.28
N GLY A 6 -27.07 -17.77 -13.48
CA GLY A 6 -26.96 -17.42 -12.07
C GLY A 6 -26.65 -15.93 -11.96
N ARG A 7 -27.50 -15.18 -11.25
CA ARG A 7 -27.27 -13.76 -10.97
C ARG A 7 -25.91 -13.62 -10.27
N ALA A 8 -25.00 -12.83 -10.83
CA ALA A 8 -23.70 -12.59 -10.22
C ALA A 8 -23.89 -12.12 -8.77
N PRO A 9 -23.08 -12.62 -7.82
CA PRO A 9 -23.17 -12.21 -6.43
C PRO A 9 -22.95 -10.69 -6.32
N ALA A 10 -23.71 -10.06 -5.43
CA ALA A 10 -23.52 -8.64 -5.12
C ALA A 10 -22.18 -8.45 -4.39
N ALA A 11 -21.53 -7.31 -4.61
CA ALA A 11 -20.32 -6.98 -3.87
C ALA A 11 -20.64 -6.86 -2.37
N PRO A 12 -19.74 -7.34 -1.48
CA PRO A 12 -19.93 -7.20 -0.04
C PRO A 12 -20.02 -5.72 0.34
N THR A 13 -20.97 -5.38 1.21
CA THR A 13 -21.09 -4.04 1.78
C THR A 13 -20.13 -3.88 2.97
N GLY A 14 -19.59 -2.68 3.15
CA GLY A 14 -18.75 -2.38 4.32
C GLY A 14 -17.31 -2.88 4.24
N LEU A 15 -16.87 -3.43 3.10
CA LEU A 15 -15.47 -3.85 2.91
C LEU A 15 -14.54 -2.63 3.05
N THR A 16 -13.60 -2.67 3.99
CA THR A 16 -12.60 -1.60 4.13
C THR A 16 -11.38 -1.88 3.25
N ALA A 17 -10.53 -0.87 3.05
CA ALA A 17 -9.24 -1.05 2.37
C ALA A 17 -8.34 -2.09 3.08
N ALA A 18 -8.41 -2.12 4.41
CA ALA A 18 -7.71 -3.10 5.25
C ALA A 18 -8.20 -4.52 4.97
N ASP A 19 -9.51 -4.73 4.88
CA ASP A 19 -10.10 -6.04 4.56
C ASP A 19 -9.71 -6.49 3.15
N LEU A 20 -9.82 -5.56 2.17
CA LEU A 20 -9.45 -5.85 0.79
C LEU A 20 -7.99 -6.29 0.67
N LEU A 21 -7.03 -5.47 1.13
CA LEU A 21 -5.60 -5.80 1.00
C LEU A 21 -5.17 -6.94 1.94
N GLY A 22 -5.95 -7.24 2.98
CA GLY A 22 -5.76 -8.40 3.86
C GLY A 22 -6.04 -9.73 3.17
N GLY A 23 -6.86 -9.73 2.12
CA GLY A 23 -7.12 -10.89 1.26
C GLY A 23 -5.97 -11.25 0.29
N PHE A 24 -4.83 -10.55 0.39
CA PHE A 24 -3.69 -10.72 -0.49
C PHE A 24 -2.39 -11.04 0.28
N GLU A 25 -1.53 -11.87 -0.30
CA GLU A 25 -0.21 -12.22 0.24
C GLU A 25 0.89 -11.79 -0.75
N SER A 26 1.90 -11.06 -0.27
CA SER A 26 3.03 -10.66 -1.12
C SER A 26 3.98 -11.83 -1.38
N LEU A 27 4.41 -12.02 -2.62
CA LEU A 27 5.52 -12.90 -3.01
C LEU A 27 6.82 -12.12 -3.28
N GLY A 28 6.97 -10.92 -2.69
CA GLY A 28 8.18 -10.12 -2.74
C GLY A 28 8.31 -9.23 -3.98
N ASP A 29 9.54 -9.16 -4.52
CA ASP A 29 10.10 -8.15 -5.44
C ASP A 29 10.84 -7.04 -4.70
N ASN A 30 10.07 -6.26 -3.95
CA ASN A 30 10.56 -5.21 -3.08
C ASN A 30 9.52 -4.89 -1.99
N CYS A 31 9.68 -3.75 -1.33
CA CYS A 31 8.82 -3.35 -0.22
C CYS A 31 7.44 -2.80 -0.61
N GLU A 32 7.21 -2.47 -1.88
CA GLU A 32 6.12 -1.59 -2.27
C GLU A 32 4.73 -2.10 -1.90
N PHE A 33 4.38 -3.36 -2.22
CA PHE A 33 3.06 -3.90 -1.87
C PHE A 33 2.87 -4.04 -0.35
N GLY A 34 3.93 -4.42 0.37
CA GLY A 34 3.90 -4.47 1.83
C GLY A 34 3.72 -3.09 2.47
N ILE A 35 4.24 -2.03 1.83
CA ILE A 35 3.98 -0.63 2.19
C ILE A 35 2.55 -0.24 1.85
N ALA A 36 2.01 -0.60 0.69
CA ALA A 36 0.61 -0.35 0.35
C ALA A 36 -0.35 -0.99 1.37
N GLN A 37 -0.05 -2.22 1.83
CA GLN A 37 -0.77 -2.85 2.94
C GLN A 37 -0.69 -2.03 4.24
N ARG A 38 0.51 -1.52 4.60
CA ARG A 38 0.64 -0.60 5.74
C ARG A 38 -0.21 0.62 5.53
N TYR A 39 -0.17 1.21 4.35
CA TYR A 39 -0.92 2.40 4.00
C TYR A 39 -2.41 2.15 4.11
N ALA A 40 -2.90 0.94 3.80
CA ALA A 40 -4.28 0.53 4.03
C ALA A 40 -4.67 0.30 5.50
N GLY A 41 -3.71 0.30 6.44
CA GLY A 41 -3.95 0.15 7.88
C GLY A 41 -3.68 -1.23 8.43
N ILE A 42 -3.09 -2.13 7.65
CA ILE A 42 -2.76 -3.50 8.05
C ILE A 42 -1.25 -3.74 8.00
N ASP A 43 -0.76 -4.61 8.88
CA ASP A 43 0.65 -5.02 8.88
C ASP A 43 0.69 -6.55 8.94
N PRO A 44 0.23 -7.25 7.87
CA PRO A 44 0.15 -8.69 7.89
C PRO A 44 1.53 -9.31 8.06
N LEU A 45 1.57 -10.46 8.74
CA LEU A 45 2.78 -11.29 8.80
C LEU A 45 2.84 -12.12 7.53
N GLY A 46 3.89 -11.93 6.74
CA GLY A 46 4.11 -12.63 5.48
C GLY A 46 5.59 -12.88 5.25
N LEU A 47 5.94 -14.04 4.68
CA LEU A 47 7.34 -14.46 4.50
C LEU A 47 8.10 -13.53 3.55
N PHE A 48 7.45 -13.12 2.46
CA PHE A 48 8.05 -12.26 1.43
C PHE A 48 7.52 -10.83 1.47
N ARG A 49 6.74 -10.51 2.50
CA ARG A 49 6.28 -9.15 2.71
C ARG A 49 7.47 -8.27 3.07
N LEU A 50 7.64 -7.16 2.34
CA LEU A 50 8.80 -6.27 2.46
C LEU A 50 10.14 -6.95 2.13
N SER A 51 10.11 -7.95 1.26
CA SER A 51 11.29 -8.72 0.88
C SER A 51 11.58 -8.60 -0.61
N SER A 52 12.86 -8.59 -0.96
CA SER A 52 13.31 -8.93 -2.30
C SER A 52 13.29 -10.45 -2.45
N ALA A 53 12.74 -10.92 -3.57
CA ALA A 53 12.65 -12.33 -3.91
C ALA A 53 12.75 -12.48 -5.43
N PRO A 54 13.95 -12.71 -5.99
CA PRO A 54 14.10 -12.94 -7.42
C PRO A 54 13.28 -14.14 -7.89
N LEU A 55 12.64 -14.02 -9.05
CA LEU A 55 11.69 -15.03 -9.54
C LEU A 55 12.27 -16.43 -9.62
N ALA A 56 13.52 -16.57 -10.08
CA ALA A 56 14.19 -17.86 -10.22
C ALA A 56 14.38 -18.55 -8.85
N ASP A 57 14.90 -17.81 -7.87
CA ASP A 57 15.08 -18.31 -6.50
C ASP A 57 13.75 -18.60 -5.81
N LEU A 58 12.76 -17.72 -5.97
CA LEU A 58 11.41 -17.93 -5.43
C LEU A 58 10.78 -19.20 -6.01
N THR A 59 10.90 -19.40 -7.32
CA THR A 59 10.39 -20.59 -8.01
C THR A 59 11.08 -21.84 -7.48
N HIS A 60 12.41 -21.83 -7.39
CA HIS A 60 13.17 -22.95 -6.86
C HIS A 60 12.82 -23.26 -5.40
N ALA A 61 12.66 -22.22 -4.57
CA ALA A 61 12.28 -22.35 -3.19
C ALA A 61 10.88 -22.98 -3.07
N VAL A 62 9.90 -22.53 -3.85
CA VAL A 62 8.55 -23.12 -3.86
C VAL A 62 8.58 -24.58 -4.32
N GLU A 63 9.28 -24.90 -5.42
CA GLU A 63 9.41 -26.27 -5.94
C GLU A 63 10.05 -27.24 -4.93
N THR A 64 10.92 -26.72 -4.07
CA THR A 64 11.58 -27.47 -2.99
C THR A 64 10.90 -27.30 -1.62
N ARG A 65 9.69 -26.71 -1.59
CA ARG A 65 8.94 -26.39 -0.34
C ARG A 65 9.78 -25.66 0.71
N PHE A 66 10.65 -24.76 0.24
CA PHE A 66 11.55 -23.93 1.03
C PHE A 66 12.48 -24.75 1.94
N ALA A 67 12.85 -25.97 1.52
CA ALA A 67 13.65 -26.90 2.33
C ALA A 67 14.98 -26.29 2.82
N GLN A 68 15.61 -25.43 2.02
CA GLN A 68 16.89 -24.81 2.37
C GLN A 68 16.75 -23.46 3.08
N TYR A 69 15.56 -22.83 3.02
CA TYR A 69 15.39 -21.46 3.50
C TYR A 69 15.23 -21.43 5.03
N GLY A 70 16.11 -20.68 5.68
CA GLY A 70 16.22 -20.62 7.14
C GLY A 70 16.93 -21.84 7.76
N GLY A 71 17.62 -22.64 6.94
CA GLY A 71 18.43 -23.76 7.42
C GLY A 71 19.71 -23.32 8.14
N PRO A 72 20.47 -24.27 8.71
CA PRO A 72 21.78 -23.97 9.29
C PRO A 72 22.67 -23.21 8.29
N ASP A 73 23.31 -22.15 8.78
CA ASP A 73 24.20 -21.26 8.02
C ASP A 73 23.58 -20.50 6.82
N ASP A 74 22.26 -20.55 6.62
CA ASP A 74 21.61 -19.84 5.51
C ASP A 74 21.44 -18.33 5.78
N ILE A 75 20.91 -17.98 6.94
CA ILE A 75 20.58 -16.58 7.25
C ILE A 75 21.82 -15.84 7.73
N GLU A 76 22.01 -14.64 7.21
CA GLU A 76 23.01 -13.68 7.68
C GLU A 76 22.38 -12.30 7.87
N VAL A 77 22.89 -11.55 8.85
CA VAL A 77 22.45 -10.18 9.14
C VAL A 77 23.57 -9.22 8.75
N ARG A 78 23.28 -8.30 7.82
CA ARG A 78 24.24 -7.33 7.27
C ARG A 78 23.80 -5.91 7.57
N VAL A 79 24.76 -5.00 7.69
CA VAL A 79 24.50 -3.55 7.77
C VAL A 79 24.43 -3.00 6.35
N GLY A 80 23.30 -2.40 6.00
CA GLY A 80 23.10 -1.71 4.73
C GLY A 80 23.21 -0.20 4.86
N ALA A 81 22.77 0.51 3.81
CA ALA A 81 22.78 1.97 3.77
C ALA A 81 21.98 2.57 4.93
N GLY A 82 22.46 3.71 5.46
CA GLY A 82 21.81 4.40 6.59
C GLY A 82 21.88 3.65 7.92
N GLY A 83 22.68 2.58 8.01
CA GLY A 83 22.84 1.79 9.24
C GLY A 83 21.73 0.79 9.51
N TYR A 84 20.79 0.58 8.57
CA TYR A 84 19.75 -0.42 8.71
C TYR A 84 20.30 -1.84 8.64
N LEU A 85 19.74 -2.74 9.46
CA LEU A 85 20.04 -4.16 9.41
C LEU A 85 19.14 -4.87 8.40
N PHE A 86 19.75 -5.76 7.61
CA PHE A 86 19.10 -6.58 6.60
C PHE A 86 19.40 -8.05 6.87
N CYS A 87 18.38 -8.89 6.73
CA CYS A 87 18.56 -10.32 6.63
C CYS A 87 18.74 -10.72 5.17
N HIS A 88 19.71 -11.58 4.90
CA HIS A 88 19.92 -12.21 3.61
C HIS A 88 19.91 -13.72 3.78
N SER A 89 19.33 -14.41 2.81
CA SER A 89 19.58 -15.84 2.61
C SER A 89 20.85 -16.01 1.80
N ARG A 90 21.64 -17.03 2.13
CA ARG A 90 22.82 -17.46 1.38
C ARG A 90 22.48 -18.52 0.34
N ARG A 91 21.38 -19.26 0.55
CA ARG A 91 20.86 -20.28 -0.35
C ARG A 91 20.00 -19.70 -1.47
N TYR A 92 19.32 -18.60 -1.17
CA TYR A 92 18.46 -17.87 -2.10
C TYR A 92 18.85 -16.40 -2.06
N ALA A 93 18.73 -15.68 -3.17
CA ALA A 93 18.96 -14.23 -3.18
C ALA A 93 17.80 -13.42 -2.52
N PHE A 94 17.21 -13.95 -1.45
CA PHE A 94 16.18 -13.27 -0.66
C PHE A 94 16.80 -12.30 0.31
N ALA A 95 16.19 -11.12 0.45
CA ALA A 95 16.65 -10.10 1.39
C ALA A 95 15.47 -9.31 1.95
N TYR A 96 15.53 -8.95 3.23
CA TYR A 96 14.51 -8.10 3.86
C TYR A 96 15.09 -7.22 4.98
N HIS A 97 14.46 -6.07 5.19
CA HIS A 97 14.79 -5.19 6.31
C HIS A 97 14.26 -5.74 7.62
N THR A 98 15.10 -5.74 8.67
CA THR A 98 14.65 -6.17 10.01
C THR A 98 13.89 -5.07 10.75
N GLY A 99 14.09 -3.80 10.35
CA GLY A 99 13.59 -2.61 11.03
C GLY A 99 14.51 -2.08 12.14
N ASP A 100 15.62 -2.78 12.41
CA ASP A 100 16.64 -2.37 13.38
C ASP A 100 17.77 -1.57 12.70
N THR A 101 18.47 -0.76 13.49
CA THR A 101 19.62 0.06 13.03
C THR A 101 20.81 -0.07 13.95
N VAL A 102 22.01 0.09 13.40
CA VAL A 102 23.24 0.33 14.18
C VAL A 102 23.32 1.80 14.61
N PRO A 103 23.97 2.13 15.75
CA PRO A 103 24.58 1.20 16.71
C PRO A 103 23.58 0.63 17.73
N ARG A 104 22.29 0.97 17.64
CA ARG A 104 21.26 0.55 18.61
C ARG A 104 21.17 -0.96 18.77
N VAL A 105 21.35 -1.71 17.68
CA VAL A 105 21.31 -3.17 17.64
C VAL A 105 22.52 -3.70 16.88
N ARG A 106 23.21 -4.72 17.40
CA ARG A 106 24.29 -5.40 16.67
C ARG A 106 23.72 -6.53 15.80
N PRO A 107 24.26 -6.77 14.60
CA PRO A 107 23.78 -7.84 13.71
C PRO A 107 23.68 -9.22 14.37
N ALA A 108 24.68 -9.60 15.17
CA ALA A 108 24.73 -10.90 15.84
C ALA A 108 23.62 -11.07 16.89
N ASP A 109 23.15 -9.97 17.51
CA ASP A 109 22.16 -10.03 18.60
C ASP A 109 20.77 -10.42 18.10
N ILE A 110 20.51 -10.31 16.78
CA ILE A 110 19.20 -10.61 16.19
C ILE A 110 19.18 -11.85 15.30
N LEU A 111 20.32 -12.45 15.00
CA LEU A 111 20.40 -13.58 14.05
C LEU A 111 19.44 -14.73 14.42
N ASP A 112 19.49 -15.19 15.67
CA ASP A 112 18.63 -16.27 16.16
C ASP A 112 17.13 -15.92 16.09
N ARG A 113 16.79 -14.66 16.34
CA ARG A 113 15.41 -14.16 16.21
C ARG A 113 14.94 -14.23 14.76
N GLU A 114 15.80 -13.85 13.83
CA GLU A 114 15.49 -13.83 12.40
C GLU A 114 15.40 -15.25 11.81
N ILE A 115 16.27 -16.18 12.22
CA ILE A 115 16.16 -17.59 11.84
C ILE A 115 14.81 -18.18 12.29
N ARG A 116 14.43 -17.97 13.56
CA ARG A 116 13.12 -18.44 14.07
C ARG A 116 11.95 -17.79 13.33
N ARG A 117 12.05 -16.50 13.02
CA ARG A 117 11.04 -15.78 12.24
C ARG A 117 10.86 -16.39 10.85
N VAL A 118 11.94 -16.65 10.12
CA VAL A 118 11.89 -17.29 8.80
C VAL A 118 11.26 -18.69 8.89
N GLY A 119 11.65 -19.50 9.88
CA GLY A 119 11.06 -20.82 10.11
C GLY A 119 9.54 -20.76 10.30
N TYR A 120 9.08 -19.90 11.22
CA TYR A 120 7.65 -19.70 11.47
C TYR A 120 6.88 -19.19 10.24
N LEU A 121 7.42 -18.16 9.55
CA LEU A 121 6.75 -17.57 8.39
C LEU A 121 6.70 -18.53 7.20
N LYS A 122 7.69 -19.41 7.06
CA LYS A 122 7.71 -20.50 6.07
C LYS A 122 6.59 -21.49 6.31
N GLU A 123 6.48 -22.01 7.53
CA GLU A 123 5.41 -22.96 7.91
C GLU A 123 4.03 -22.35 7.69
N ARG A 124 3.85 -21.10 8.11
CA ARG A 124 2.62 -20.36 7.88
C ARG A 124 2.32 -20.17 6.39
N LEU A 125 3.29 -19.78 5.57
CA LEU A 125 3.08 -19.61 4.13
C LEU A 125 2.65 -20.93 3.50
N LEU A 126 3.30 -22.04 3.84
CA LEU A 126 2.92 -23.36 3.31
C LEU A 126 1.49 -23.76 3.69
N ALA A 127 1.05 -23.45 4.92
CA ALA A 127 -0.34 -23.64 5.34
C ALA A 127 -1.31 -22.73 4.56
N ASP A 128 -1.02 -21.41 4.48
CA ASP A 128 -1.84 -20.45 3.73
C ASP A 128 -1.96 -20.85 2.23
N LEU A 129 -0.88 -21.38 1.64
CA LEU A 129 -0.88 -21.88 0.26
C LEU A 129 -1.74 -23.14 0.08
N ALA A 130 -1.73 -24.05 1.05
CA ALA A 130 -2.53 -25.28 1.02
C ALA A 130 -4.04 -24.96 1.07
N GLU A 131 -4.44 -23.97 1.87
CA GLU A 131 -5.83 -23.50 1.93
C GLU A 131 -6.25 -22.73 0.67
N GLY A 132 -5.33 -21.94 0.09
CA GLY A 132 -5.61 -21.19 -1.14
C GLY A 132 -6.60 -20.02 -0.97
N GLU A 133 -6.80 -19.56 0.27
CA GLU A 133 -7.76 -18.51 0.61
C GLU A 133 -7.35 -17.12 0.14
N LYS A 134 -6.05 -16.82 0.06
CA LYS A 134 -5.54 -15.51 -0.37
C LYS A 134 -5.19 -15.48 -1.85
N ILE A 135 -5.28 -14.28 -2.45
CA ILE A 135 -4.67 -14.01 -3.76
C ILE A 135 -3.19 -13.68 -3.54
N LEU A 136 -2.30 -14.41 -4.20
CA LEU A 136 -0.86 -14.15 -4.14
C LEU A 136 -0.50 -13.00 -5.09
N VAL A 137 0.41 -12.12 -4.70
CA VAL A 137 0.81 -10.95 -5.50
C VAL A 137 2.29 -11.02 -5.85
N ARG A 138 2.60 -11.04 -7.15
CA ARG A 138 3.94 -10.83 -7.71
C ARG A 138 3.96 -9.49 -8.44
N LYS A 139 4.68 -8.50 -7.91
CA LYS A 139 5.04 -7.31 -8.68
C LYS A 139 6.13 -7.71 -9.66
N GLY A 140 5.84 -7.68 -10.96
CA GLY A 140 6.72 -8.18 -12.00
C GLY A 140 7.62 -7.08 -12.54
N PRO A 141 8.93 -7.06 -12.23
CA PRO A 141 9.86 -6.11 -12.84
C PRO A 141 9.95 -6.30 -14.36
N PRO A 142 10.44 -5.29 -15.10
CA PRO A 142 10.51 -5.28 -16.56
C PRO A 142 11.22 -6.48 -17.22
N GLY A 143 12.01 -7.26 -16.47
CA GLY A 143 12.71 -8.46 -16.97
C GLY A 143 11.98 -9.79 -16.74
N GLU A 144 10.87 -9.83 -16.01
CA GLU A 144 10.16 -11.08 -15.76
C GLU A 144 9.34 -11.54 -16.95
N THR A 145 9.51 -12.79 -17.35
CA THR A 145 8.74 -13.40 -18.42
C THR A 145 7.46 -14.05 -17.88
N GLU A 146 6.41 -14.07 -18.70
CA GLU A 146 5.18 -14.79 -18.35
C GLU A 146 5.44 -16.29 -18.13
N ALA A 147 6.35 -16.89 -18.92
CA ALA A 147 6.76 -18.27 -18.75
C ALA A 147 7.37 -18.54 -17.36
N GLY A 148 8.22 -17.64 -16.86
CA GLY A 148 8.77 -17.74 -15.50
C GLY A 148 7.67 -17.65 -14.43
N VAL A 149 6.73 -16.73 -14.58
CA VAL A 149 5.59 -16.57 -13.65
C VAL A 149 4.66 -17.79 -13.69
N ARG A 150 4.45 -18.41 -14.86
CA ARG A 150 3.69 -19.65 -14.99
C ARG A 150 4.39 -20.83 -14.32
N ARG A 151 5.72 -20.92 -14.40
CA ARG A 151 6.48 -21.93 -13.67
C ARG A 151 6.33 -21.75 -12.15
N LEU A 152 6.44 -20.52 -11.66
CA LEU A 152 6.16 -20.20 -10.25
C LEU A 152 4.73 -20.65 -9.87
N LEU A 153 3.72 -20.30 -10.67
CA LEU A 153 2.32 -20.69 -10.41
C LEU A 153 2.16 -22.22 -10.38
N ALA A 154 2.80 -22.96 -11.28
CA ALA A 154 2.76 -24.41 -11.27
C ALA A 154 3.32 -24.99 -9.97
N GLY A 155 4.46 -24.46 -9.49
CA GLY A 155 5.04 -24.85 -8.19
C GLY A 155 4.11 -24.54 -7.02
N LEU A 156 3.49 -23.36 -7.01
CA LEU A 156 2.53 -22.97 -5.96
C LEU A 156 1.28 -23.85 -5.98
N ARG A 157 0.77 -24.18 -7.17
CA ARG A 157 -0.40 -25.05 -7.35
C ARG A 157 -0.15 -26.52 -7.03
N ALA A 158 1.11 -26.95 -7.00
CA ALA A 158 1.49 -28.25 -6.46
C ALA A 158 1.38 -28.32 -4.91
N ILE A 159 1.18 -27.19 -4.24
CA ILE A 159 0.95 -27.10 -2.79
C ILE A 159 -0.55 -26.93 -2.48
N GLY A 160 -1.26 -26.06 -3.19
CA GLY A 160 -2.69 -25.86 -3.00
C GLY A 160 -3.37 -25.02 -4.08
N PRO A 161 -4.69 -24.78 -4.01
CA PRO A 161 -5.51 -24.21 -5.09
C PRO A 161 -5.38 -22.68 -5.20
N VAL A 162 -4.15 -22.18 -5.33
CA VAL A 162 -3.87 -20.74 -5.26
C VAL A 162 -4.27 -19.98 -6.53
N THR A 163 -4.52 -18.69 -6.35
CA THR A 163 -4.61 -17.70 -7.43
C THR A 163 -3.43 -16.74 -7.33
N LEU A 164 -2.73 -16.51 -8.44
CA LEU A 164 -1.61 -15.58 -8.55
C LEU A 164 -2.03 -14.36 -9.36
N LEU A 165 -1.84 -13.17 -8.80
CA LEU A 165 -1.92 -11.89 -9.47
C LEU A 165 -0.51 -11.39 -9.79
N ARG A 166 -0.17 -11.39 -11.08
CA ARG A 166 1.01 -10.68 -11.59
C ARG A 166 0.64 -9.22 -11.85
N VAL A 167 1.34 -8.28 -11.24
CA VAL A 167 1.14 -6.85 -11.49
C VAL A 167 2.34 -6.31 -12.26
N CYS A 168 2.09 -5.65 -13.39
CA CYS A 168 3.12 -4.98 -14.20
C CYS A 168 2.89 -3.47 -14.20
N GLU A 169 3.90 -2.67 -14.53
CA GLU A 169 3.65 -1.29 -14.94
C GLU A 169 2.87 -1.27 -16.26
N ALA A 170 1.99 -0.29 -16.39
CA ALA A 170 1.13 -0.09 -17.52
C ALA A 170 1.98 0.27 -18.74
N GLY A 171 2.32 -0.75 -19.53
CA GLY A 171 2.72 -0.57 -20.92
C GLY A 171 1.47 -0.34 -21.78
N ALA A 172 1.20 -1.24 -22.73
CA ALA A 172 0.01 -1.17 -23.58
C ALA A 172 -1.33 -1.52 -22.88
N LEU A 173 -1.30 -1.98 -21.63
CA LEU A 173 -2.50 -2.26 -20.84
C LEU A 173 -2.96 -0.98 -20.14
N ALA A 174 -4.24 -0.64 -20.26
CA ALA A 174 -4.82 0.47 -19.52
C ALA A 174 -4.61 0.27 -18.00
N PRO A 175 -4.09 1.27 -17.27
CA PRO A 175 -3.87 1.18 -15.84
C PRO A 175 -5.11 0.74 -15.07
N GLY A 176 -4.91 -0.02 -14.01
CA GLY A 176 -5.97 -0.57 -13.17
C GLY A 176 -6.69 -1.76 -13.80
N ARG A 177 -6.49 -2.13 -15.07
CA ARG A 177 -7.15 -3.35 -15.60
C ARG A 177 -6.55 -4.61 -15.00
N VAL A 178 -7.42 -5.57 -14.69
CA VAL A 178 -7.05 -6.94 -14.31
C VAL A 178 -7.81 -7.90 -15.23
N ALA A 179 -7.15 -8.96 -15.68
CA ALA A 179 -7.77 -10.01 -16.48
C ALA A 179 -7.16 -11.38 -16.17
N TRP A 180 -7.96 -12.44 -16.36
CA TRP A 180 -7.44 -13.80 -16.37
C TRP A 180 -6.49 -14.00 -17.56
N ARG A 181 -5.37 -14.68 -17.29
CA ARG A 181 -4.41 -15.15 -18.30
C ARG A 181 -4.38 -16.67 -18.40
N GLY A 182 -5.37 -17.34 -17.83
CA GLY A 182 -5.46 -18.79 -17.73
C GLY A 182 -5.73 -19.22 -16.30
N GLU A 183 -5.81 -20.53 -16.09
CA GLU A 183 -6.24 -21.10 -14.83
C GLU A 183 -5.32 -20.67 -13.66
N GLY A 184 -5.89 -19.95 -12.70
CA GLY A 184 -5.16 -19.47 -11.52
C GLY A 184 -4.21 -18.29 -11.73
N LEU A 185 -4.06 -17.76 -12.95
CA LEU A 185 -3.22 -16.58 -13.22
C LEU A 185 -4.05 -15.37 -13.62
N MET A 186 -3.98 -14.32 -12.83
CA MET A 186 -4.43 -12.98 -13.19
C MET A 186 -3.25 -12.09 -13.56
N GLN A 187 -3.48 -11.13 -14.45
CA GLN A 187 -2.54 -10.05 -14.73
C GLN A 187 -3.22 -8.70 -14.54
N GLY A 188 -2.62 -7.86 -13.69
CA GLY A 188 -2.99 -6.47 -13.44
C GLY A 188 -1.95 -5.49 -13.98
N ALA A 189 -2.34 -4.23 -14.14
CA ALA A 189 -1.43 -3.15 -14.51
C ALA A 189 -1.57 -1.94 -13.56
N MET A 190 -0.45 -1.35 -13.13
CA MET A 190 -0.41 -0.09 -12.40
C MET A 190 0.19 1.03 -13.26
N PRO A 191 -0.22 2.29 -13.13
CA PRO A 191 0.33 3.38 -13.95
C PRO A 191 1.84 3.52 -13.80
N HIS A 192 2.35 3.38 -12.57
CA HIS A 192 3.76 3.42 -12.21
C HIS A 192 3.97 2.60 -10.94
N PHE A 193 5.18 2.09 -10.76
CA PHE A 193 5.64 1.57 -9.49
C PHE A 193 6.42 2.63 -8.73
N ALA A 194 6.45 2.49 -7.41
CA ALA A 194 7.38 3.25 -6.60
C ALA A 194 8.82 2.95 -7.04
N PRO A 195 9.71 3.96 -7.12
CA PRO A 195 11.13 3.73 -7.35
C PRO A 195 11.67 2.73 -6.32
N TYR A 196 12.55 1.82 -6.73
CA TYR A 196 13.08 0.78 -5.82
C TYR A 196 13.76 1.36 -4.57
N ALA A 197 14.42 2.51 -4.71
CA ALA A 197 15.07 3.21 -3.60
C ALA A 197 14.08 3.92 -2.66
N ALA A 198 12.81 4.09 -3.07
CA ALA A 198 11.78 4.84 -2.38
C ALA A 198 10.45 4.08 -2.39
N ALA A 199 10.45 2.82 -1.94
CA ALA A 199 9.23 2.00 -1.87
C ALA A 199 8.11 2.59 -0.97
N THR A 200 8.43 3.61 -0.18
CA THR A 200 7.47 4.46 0.56
C THR A 200 6.60 5.32 -0.36
N ASP A 201 6.98 5.48 -1.63
CA ASP A 201 6.20 6.22 -2.63
C ASP A 201 5.14 5.31 -3.29
N ALA A 202 4.77 4.20 -2.64
CA ALA A 202 3.77 3.26 -3.12
C ALA A 202 2.43 3.95 -3.42
N ASP A 203 1.92 3.75 -4.63
CA ASP A 203 0.60 4.25 -5.06
C ASP A 203 -0.52 3.38 -4.45
N LEU A 204 -0.99 3.78 -3.27
CA LEU A 204 -2.09 3.11 -2.57
C LEU A 204 -3.35 3.04 -3.44
N GLU A 205 -3.69 4.12 -4.17
CA GLU A 205 -4.90 4.19 -4.99
C GLU A 205 -4.82 3.17 -6.14
N GLY A 206 -3.68 3.11 -6.83
CA GLY A 206 -3.40 2.12 -7.87
C GLY A 206 -3.43 0.69 -7.34
N TRP A 207 -2.83 0.42 -6.17
CA TRP A 207 -2.88 -0.90 -5.54
C TRP A 207 -4.30 -1.33 -5.16
N LEU A 208 -5.11 -0.43 -4.58
CA LEU A 208 -6.50 -0.72 -4.25
C LEU A 208 -7.35 -0.97 -5.50
N ALA A 209 -7.14 -0.22 -6.58
CA ALA A 209 -7.84 -0.42 -7.84
C ALA A 209 -7.54 -1.81 -8.45
N VAL A 210 -6.26 -2.19 -8.49
CA VAL A 210 -5.83 -3.50 -9.00
C VAL A 210 -6.31 -4.64 -8.10
N CYS A 211 -6.14 -4.54 -6.79
CA CYS A 211 -6.61 -5.55 -5.84
C CYS A 211 -8.14 -5.66 -5.84
N GLY A 212 -8.87 -4.56 -5.89
CA GLY A 212 -10.34 -4.56 -5.94
C GLY A 212 -10.88 -5.30 -7.17
N ARG A 213 -10.26 -5.11 -8.33
CA ARG A 213 -10.63 -5.83 -9.57
C ARG A 213 -10.21 -7.29 -9.56
N ALA A 214 -9.03 -7.61 -9.02
CA ALA A 214 -8.63 -9.00 -8.83
C ALA A 214 -9.58 -9.73 -7.88
N TYR A 215 -9.97 -9.09 -6.79
CA TYR A 215 -10.97 -9.59 -5.84
C TYR A 215 -12.32 -9.84 -6.54
N ALA A 216 -12.81 -8.87 -7.32
CA ALA A 216 -14.03 -9.03 -8.09
C ALA A 216 -13.96 -10.20 -9.07
N LEU A 217 -12.87 -10.31 -9.83
CA LEU A 217 -12.66 -11.42 -10.78
C LEU A 217 -12.63 -12.79 -10.10
N ARG A 218 -11.96 -12.91 -8.93
CA ARG A 218 -11.90 -14.17 -8.19
C ARG A 218 -13.26 -14.58 -7.64
N ASN A 219 -14.04 -13.61 -7.19
CA ASN A 219 -15.36 -13.82 -6.58
C ASN A 219 -16.52 -13.71 -7.59
N SER A 220 -16.24 -13.63 -8.89
CA SER A 220 -17.23 -13.46 -9.95
C SER A 220 -18.20 -12.28 -9.75
N LEU A 221 -17.68 -11.17 -9.20
CA LEU A 221 -18.43 -9.92 -9.05
C LEU A 221 -18.41 -9.12 -10.37
N VAL A 222 -19.49 -8.39 -10.64
CA VAL A 222 -19.60 -7.51 -11.83
C VAL A 222 -18.65 -6.32 -11.73
N GLU A 223 -18.57 -5.72 -10.55
CA GLU A 223 -17.74 -4.56 -10.26
C GLU A 223 -16.88 -4.79 -9.01
N PRO A 224 -15.74 -4.10 -8.89
CA PRO A 224 -14.98 -4.02 -7.64
C PRO A 224 -15.87 -3.55 -6.48
N PRO A 225 -15.64 -4.07 -5.26
CA PRO A 225 -16.36 -3.60 -4.09
C PRO A 225 -16.02 -2.12 -3.81
N SER A 226 -17.05 -1.32 -3.55
CA SER A 226 -16.86 0.04 -3.04
C SER A 226 -16.29 -0.03 -1.63
N LEU A 227 -15.15 0.64 -1.40
CA LEU A 227 -14.48 0.61 -0.11
C LEU A 227 -15.15 1.58 0.87
N ALA A 228 -15.57 1.06 2.02
CA ALA A 228 -16.15 1.86 3.08
C ALA A 228 -15.05 2.55 3.92
N PRO A 229 -15.30 3.77 4.44
CA PRO A 229 -14.48 4.31 5.52
C PRO A 229 -14.59 3.40 6.76
N ALA A 230 -13.58 3.41 7.63
CA ALA A 230 -13.58 2.52 8.81
C ALA A 230 -14.51 3.01 9.95
N GLY A 231 -15.24 4.11 9.75
CA GLY A 231 -16.18 4.68 10.71
C GLY A 231 -16.81 6.00 10.24
N PRO A 232 -17.73 6.59 11.03
CA PRO A 232 -18.29 7.91 10.76
C PRO A 232 -17.21 9.00 10.86
N PRO A 233 -17.41 10.18 10.23
CA PRO A 233 -16.47 11.28 10.33
C PRO A 233 -16.43 11.84 11.76
N LEU A 234 -15.21 12.04 12.27
CA LEU A 234 -14.91 12.74 13.53
C LEU A 234 -15.03 14.26 13.38
N PHE A 235 -14.85 14.75 12.15
CA PHE A 235 -14.96 16.15 11.78
C PHE A 235 -15.53 16.24 10.37
N ALA A 236 -16.42 17.21 10.13
CA ALA A 236 -16.94 17.52 8.81
C ALA A 236 -17.18 19.03 8.69
N MET A 237 -16.77 19.62 7.56
CA MET A 237 -17.03 21.02 7.23
C MET A 237 -17.31 21.13 5.72
N PRO A 238 -18.58 21.16 5.32
CA PRO A 238 -18.98 21.17 3.90
C PRO A 238 -18.67 22.50 3.19
N GLU A 239 -18.54 23.59 3.93
CA GLU A 239 -18.46 24.94 3.39
C GLU A 239 -17.20 25.17 2.55
N THR A 240 -17.33 26.03 1.54
CA THR A 240 -16.19 26.49 0.75
C THR A 240 -15.45 27.60 1.49
N THR A 241 -14.16 27.41 1.73
CA THR A 241 -13.27 28.37 2.39
C THR A 241 -12.10 28.70 1.47
N ARG A 242 -11.80 29.99 1.30
CA ARG A 242 -10.61 30.48 0.60
C ARG A 242 -9.46 30.66 1.58
N HIS A 243 -8.30 30.11 1.26
CA HIS A 243 -7.06 30.25 2.01
C HIS A 243 -6.04 31.01 1.16
N ALA A 244 -5.27 31.89 1.78
CA ALA A 244 -4.24 32.66 1.08
C ALA A 244 -3.00 32.84 1.96
N LEU A 245 -1.82 32.81 1.35
CA LEU A 245 -0.56 33.11 2.01
C LEU A 245 -0.42 34.62 2.22
N PRO A 246 -0.33 35.12 3.47
CA PRO A 246 -0.14 36.55 3.73
C PRO A 246 1.29 37.00 3.39
N ALA A 247 2.26 36.09 3.46
CA ALA A 247 3.67 36.32 3.13
C ALA A 247 4.21 35.12 2.36
N ALA A 248 5.36 35.29 1.68
CA ALA A 248 6.00 34.18 0.99
C ALA A 248 6.40 33.07 1.97
N ALA A 249 6.14 31.82 1.60
CA ALA A 249 6.47 30.64 2.39
C ALA A 249 7.27 29.64 1.53
N PRO A 250 8.57 29.42 1.81
CA PRO A 250 9.35 28.39 1.12
C PRO A 250 8.89 26.99 1.53
N GLY A 251 9.36 25.96 0.81
CA GLY A 251 9.10 24.56 1.17
C GLY A 251 9.62 24.24 2.58
N PRO A 252 8.86 23.49 3.42
CA PRO A 252 7.68 22.69 3.08
C PRO A 252 6.33 23.43 3.06
N GLY A 253 6.31 24.74 3.33
CA GLY A 253 5.10 25.58 3.41
C GLY A 253 4.77 26.02 4.84
N VAL A 254 3.66 26.75 4.99
CA VAL A 254 3.08 27.15 6.28
C VAL A 254 1.67 26.59 6.40
N LEU A 255 1.29 26.23 7.62
CA LEU A 255 -0.05 25.77 7.94
C LEU A 255 -1.03 26.95 7.92
N THR A 256 -2.15 26.76 7.24
CA THR A 256 -3.27 27.71 7.15
C THR A 256 -4.57 26.99 7.48
N GLY A 257 -5.54 27.72 8.04
CA GLY A 257 -6.85 27.16 8.35
C GLY A 257 -6.82 26.00 9.35
N ALA A 258 -5.91 26.05 10.33
CA ALA A 258 -5.78 25.05 11.38
C ALA A 258 -7.10 24.79 12.11
N ARG A 259 -7.40 23.53 12.39
CA ARG A 259 -8.60 23.07 13.10
C ARG A 259 -8.24 21.97 14.09
N PRO A 260 -8.70 22.05 15.34
CA PRO A 260 -8.58 20.95 16.28
C PRO A 260 -9.56 19.84 15.92
N VAL A 261 -9.12 18.60 16.09
CA VAL A 261 -9.92 17.39 15.90
C VAL A 261 -9.74 16.52 17.14
N ALA A 262 -10.86 16.11 17.73
CA ALA A 262 -10.90 15.24 18.90
C ALA A 262 -11.53 13.88 18.57
N GLY A 263 -11.43 12.94 19.50
CA GLY A 263 -12.03 11.60 19.34
C GLY A 263 -11.21 10.65 18.46
N LEU A 264 -9.95 10.98 18.17
CA LEU A 264 -9.05 10.10 17.44
C LEU A 264 -8.80 8.83 18.26
N ARG A 265 -8.88 7.66 17.64
CA ARG A 265 -8.53 6.40 18.33
C ARG A 265 -7.01 6.20 18.32
N PRO A 266 -6.35 5.95 19.47
CA PRO A 266 -4.91 5.72 19.49
C PRO A 266 -4.46 4.51 18.66
N ASN A 267 -3.27 4.60 18.05
CA ASN A 267 -2.67 3.57 17.18
C ASN A 267 -3.49 3.20 15.93
N ARG A 268 -4.46 4.02 15.54
CA ARG A 268 -5.29 3.83 14.33
C ARG A 268 -4.92 4.85 13.26
N LEU A 269 -5.14 4.48 12.00
CA LEU A 269 -5.00 5.43 10.90
C LEU A 269 -6.18 6.38 10.90
N HIS A 270 -5.91 7.67 10.74
CA HIS A 270 -6.91 8.69 10.51
C HIS A 270 -6.53 9.47 9.27
N THR A 271 -7.53 9.79 8.46
CA THR A 271 -7.37 10.55 7.22
C THR A 271 -8.10 11.87 7.36
N VAL A 272 -7.40 12.97 7.09
CA VAL A 272 -8.04 14.25 6.77
C VAL A 272 -8.09 14.38 5.25
N ALA A 273 -9.27 14.69 4.73
CA ALA A 273 -9.53 14.86 3.31
C ALA A 273 -10.36 16.12 3.05
N ALA A 274 -10.20 16.69 1.86
CA ALA A 274 -11.01 17.81 1.37
C ALA A 274 -10.97 17.81 -0.16
N GLU A 275 -11.90 18.51 -0.78
CA GLU A 275 -11.73 18.96 -2.16
C GLU A 275 -10.99 20.29 -2.14
N ILE A 276 -10.00 20.44 -3.02
CA ILE A 276 -9.25 21.67 -3.21
C ILE A 276 -9.34 22.12 -4.67
N ARG A 277 -9.47 23.43 -4.88
CA ARG A 277 -9.40 24.07 -6.20
C ARG A 277 -8.24 25.03 -6.23
N LEU A 278 -7.31 24.79 -7.15
CA LEU A 278 -6.23 25.72 -7.46
C LEU A 278 -6.74 26.70 -8.53
N PRO A 279 -6.74 28.03 -8.30
CA PRO A 279 -7.13 28.96 -9.33
C PRO A 279 -6.18 28.90 -10.53
N GLU A 280 -6.61 29.37 -11.71
CA GLU A 280 -5.75 29.43 -12.90
C GLU A 280 -4.45 30.20 -12.65
N SER A 281 -4.54 31.25 -11.83
CA SER A 281 -3.44 32.10 -11.40
C SER A 281 -2.59 31.52 -10.25
N PHE A 282 -2.78 30.24 -9.88
CA PHE A 282 -2.01 29.63 -8.80
C PHE A 282 -0.50 29.68 -9.10
N SER A 283 0.22 30.39 -8.23
CA SER A 283 1.67 30.60 -8.30
C SER A 283 2.43 29.87 -7.19
N GLY A 284 1.71 29.08 -6.38
CA GLY A 284 2.31 28.26 -5.34
C GLY A 284 3.06 27.06 -5.88
N THR A 285 3.93 26.51 -5.05
CA THR A 285 4.65 25.27 -5.33
C THR A 285 4.04 24.06 -4.63
N ARG A 286 3.15 24.29 -3.65
CA ARG A 286 2.53 23.21 -2.88
C ARG A 286 1.18 23.62 -2.30
N ALA A 287 0.21 22.71 -2.35
CA ALA A 287 -1.00 22.77 -1.54
C ALA A 287 -1.39 21.36 -1.09
N ALA A 288 -1.36 21.10 0.22
CA ALA A 288 -1.55 19.78 0.78
C ALA A 288 -2.26 19.84 2.14
N LEU A 289 -3.03 18.82 2.49
CA LEU A 289 -3.54 18.67 3.85
C LEU A 289 -2.46 18.11 4.76
N ALA A 290 -2.49 18.49 6.05
CA ALA A 290 -1.49 18.09 7.03
C ALA A 290 -2.14 17.76 8.39
N PHE A 291 -1.57 16.79 9.08
CA PHE A 291 -1.62 16.71 10.55
C PHE A 291 -0.36 17.40 11.07
N VAL A 292 -0.51 18.39 11.94
CA VAL A 292 0.59 19.32 12.28
C VAL A 292 1.82 18.62 12.86
N ASP A 293 1.62 17.64 13.75
CA ASP A 293 2.69 16.96 14.48
C ASP A 293 2.85 15.48 14.10
N ALA A 294 2.39 15.10 12.91
CA ALA A 294 2.41 13.71 12.48
C ALA A 294 2.94 13.58 11.05
N ALA A 295 3.92 12.69 10.88
CA ALA A 295 4.37 12.31 9.56
C ALA A 295 3.20 11.69 8.79
N PRO A 296 3.02 12.04 7.50
CA PRO A 296 2.01 11.41 6.68
C PRO A 296 2.39 9.94 6.46
N HIS A 297 1.40 9.09 6.61
CA HIS A 297 1.46 7.67 6.30
C HIS A 297 1.05 7.43 4.84
N ALA A 298 0.02 8.12 4.35
CA ALA A 298 -0.33 8.17 2.93
C ALA A 298 -0.81 9.59 2.62
N ARG A 299 -0.64 10.07 1.38
CA ARG A 299 -1.12 11.41 1.00
C ARG A 299 -1.39 11.53 -0.49
N ARG A 300 -2.28 12.45 -0.83
CA ARG A 300 -2.49 12.99 -2.18
C ARG A 300 -2.53 14.51 -2.06
N GLU A 301 -1.53 15.17 -2.61
CA GLU A 301 -1.45 16.63 -2.65
C GLU A 301 -2.15 17.16 -3.89
N ALA A 302 -2.43 18.47 -3.92
CA ALA A 302 -3.03 19.09 -5.08
C ALA A 302 -2.01 19.10 -6.23
N ASP A 303 -2.41 18.64 -7.41
CA ASP A 303 -1.59 18.71 -8.61
C ASP A 303 -1.66 20.14 -9.21
N PRO A 304 -0.54 20.90 -9.23
CA PRO A 304 -0.49 22.24 -9.81
C PRO A 304 -0.77 22.29 -11.32
N ALA A 305 -0.71 21.16 -12.04
CA ALA A 305 -1.11 21.06 -13.44
C ALA A 305 -2.64 21.02 -13.60
N CYS A 306 -3.37 20.59 -12.57
CA CYS A 306 -4.83 20.52 -12.55
C CYS A 306 -5.45 21.77 -11.91
N ARG A 307 -5.47 22.89 -12.65
CA ARG A 307 -6.04 24.17 -12.20
C ARG A 307 -7.52 24.32 -12.61
N GLY A 308 -8.21 25.27 -11.99
CA GLY A 308 -9.61 25.61 -12.28
C GLY A 308 -10.64 24.55 -11.85
N THR A 309 -10.20 23.36 -11.46
CA THR A 309 -11.04 22.19 -11.16
C THR A 309 -10.89 21.77 -9.70
N TRP A 310 -11.94 21.14 -9.17
CA TRP A 310 -11.91 20.52 -7.84
C TRP A 310 -11.19 19.18 -7.92
N GLN A 311 -10.26 18.96 -7.00
CA GLN A 311 -9.53 17.71 -6.86
C GLN A 311 -9.56 17.25 -5.40
N THR A 312 -9.70 15.95 -5.19
CA THR A 312 -9.67 15.36 -3.84
C THR A 312 -8.23 15.26 -3.37
N VAL A 313 -7.94 15.86 -2.22
CA VAL A 313 -6.66 15.76 -1.53
C VAL A 313 -6.86 15.17 -0.15
N TYR A 314 -5.84 14.44 0.33
CA TYR A 314 -5.89 13.86 1.65
C TYR A 314 -4.51 13.62 2.23
N THR A 315 -4.46 13.51 3.55
CA THR A 315 -3.32 12.89 4.25
C THR A 315 -3.86 11.95 5.32
N ALA A 316 -3.29 10.76 5.38
CA ALA A 316 -3.51 9.79 6.43
C ALA A 316 -2.32 9.81 7.39
N THR A 317 -2.56 9.64 8.68
CA THR A 317 -1.49 9.41 9.66
C THR A 317 -1.89 8.36 10.68
N ARG A 318 -0.90 7.69 11.27
CA ARG A 318 -1.14 6.79 12.38
C ARG A 318 -1.00 7.56 13.69
N THR A 319 -2.08 7.60 14.46
CA THR A 319 -2.07 8.25 15.77
C THR A 319 -1.14 7.52 16.74
N ARG A 320 -0.51 8.27 17.65
CA ARG A 320 0.38 7.71 18.67
C ARG A 320 -0.43 6.95 19.74
N LYS A 321 0.26 6.16 20.57
CA LYS A 321 -0.33 5.27 21.61
C LYS A 321 -1.32 5.94 22.58
N ARG A 322 -1.28 7.27 22.73
CA ARG A 322 -2.16 8.05 23.60
C ARG A 322 -2.73 9.31 22.93
N GLN A 323 -2.65 9.39 21.61
CA GLN A 323 -3.12 10.56 20.89
C GLN A 323 -4.61 10.42 20.59
N SER A 324 -5.43 11.24 21.25
CA SER A 324 -6.88 11.37 21.02
C SER A 324 -7.28 12.66 20.32
N GLU A 325 -6.33 13.58 20.17
CA GLU A 325 -6.52 14.90 19.58
C GLU A 325 -5.38 15.20 18.60
N ALA A 326 -5.67 15.99 17.58
CA ALA A 326 -4.68 16.53 16.67
C ALA A 326 -5.17 17.85 16.07
N GLU A 327 -4.23 18.64 15.56
CA GLU A 327 -4.54 19.75 14.68
C GLU A 327 -4.38 19.30 13.23
N VAL A 328 -5.37 19.64 12.40
CA VAL A 328 -5.32 19.45 10.95
C VAL A 328 -5.40 20.80 10.25
N GLY A 329 -4.82 20.91 9.06
CA GLY A 329 -4.90 22.14 8.28
C GLY A 329 -4.35 21.98 6.88
N LEU A 330 -4.27 23.11 6.19
CA LEU A 330 -3.79 23.21 4.82
C LEU A 330 -2.37 23.77 4.82
N MET A 331 -1.41 22.98 4.37
CA MET A 331 -0.04 23.37 4.12
C MET A 331 0.06 24.04 2.74
N LEU A 332 0.45 25.32 2.70
CA LEU A 332 0.67 26.08 1.46
C LEU A 332 2.12 26.54 1.36
N ALA A 333 2.73 26.39 0.17
CA ALA A 333 4.05 26.94 -0.14
C ALA A 333 3.99 27.76 -1.43
N GLY A 334 4.66 28.90 -1.46
CA GLY A 334 4.61 29.83 -2.58
C GLY A 334 4.90 31.28 -2.20
N PRO A 335 4.87 32.20 -3.19
CA PRO A 335 4.94 33.64 -2.93
C PRO A 335 3.72 34.14 -2.14
N ALA A 336 3.84 35.36 -1.59
CA ALA A 336 2.71 36.05 -0.97
C ALA A 336 1.54 36.16 -1.97
N GLY A 337 0.31 36.00 -1.48
CA GLY A 337 -0.90 36.02 -2.31
C GLY A 337 -1.26 34.69 -2.98
N THR A 338 -0.40 33.65 -2.86
CA THR A 338 -0.77 32.28 -3.24
C THR A 338 -2.07 31.89 -2.53
N ALA A 339 -3.11 31.55 -3.29
CA ALA A 339 -4.42 31.25 -2.74
C ALA A 339 -5.05 30.00 -3.35
N VAL A 340 -5.87 29.32 -2.56
CA VAL A 340 -6.64 28.15 -2.97
C VAL A 340 -8.03 28.20 -2.33
N GLU A 341 -8.96 27.44 -2.87
CA GLU A 341 -10.26 27.19 -2.23
C GLU A 341 -10.34 25.74 -1.81
N THR A 342 -10.99 25.48 -0.67
CA THR A 342 -11.21 24.14 -0.15
C THR A 342 -12.66 23.98 0.26
N ARG A 343 -13.20 22.77 0.18
CA ARG A 343 -14.55 22.43 0.66
C ARG A 343 -14.61 20.97 1.11
N ASN A 344 -15.72 20.58 1.72
CA ASN A 344 -15.98 19.19 2.09
C ASN A 344 -14.85 18.56 2.93
N TRP A 345 -14.33 19.32 3.90
CA TRP A 345 -13.33 18.78 4.81
C TRP A 345 -13.93 17.66 5.66
N ARG A 346 -13.18 16.58 5.83
CA ARG A 346 -13.58 15.45 6.66
C ARG A 346 -12.37 14.87 7.37
N VAL A 347 -12.56 14.43 8.61
CA VAL A 347 -11.62 13.52 9.27
C VAL A 347 -12.33 12.21 9.56
N THR A 348 -11.79 11.11 9.06
CA THR A 348 -12.34 9.77 9.22
C THR A 348 -11.26 8.82 9.75
N GLU A 349 -11.70 7.74 10.41
CA GLU A 349 -10.79 6.62 10.64
C GLU A 349 -10.58 5.85 9.34
N GLY A 350 -9.33 5.46 9.09
CA GLY A 350 -8.91 4.73 7.90
C GLY A 350 -7.81 5.47 7.14
N CYS A 351 -7.49 4.91 5.98
CA CYS A 351 -6.41 5.32 5.10
C CYS A 351 -6.85 6.09 3.85
N LEU A 352 -8.16 6.11 3.60
CA LEU A 352 -8.78 6.77 2.46
C LEU A 352 -9.79 7.79 2.97
N PRO A 353 -10.11 8.81 2.16
CA PRO A 353 -11.16 9.80 2.46
C PRO A 353 -12.56 9.21 2.79
N GLY A 354 -12.77 7.90 2.63
CA GLY A 354 -14.07 7.32 2.32
C GLY A 354 -14.40 7.72 0.88
N VAL A 355 -14.48 6.75 -0.04
CA VAL A 355 -14.85 7.06 -1.42
C VAL A 355 -16.32 7.50 -1.37
N GLY A 356 -16.56 8.79 -1.63
CA GLY A 356 -17.89 9.38 -1.74
C GLY A 356 -18.36 9.37 -3.18
#